data_AF-A0A7V9ZIX9-F1
#
_entry.id   AF-A0A7V9ZIX9-F1
#
_cell.length_a   1.000
_cell.length_b   1.000
_cell.length_c   1.000
_cell.angle_alpha   90.00
_cell.angle_beta   90.00
_cell.angle_gamma   90.00
#
_symmetry.space_group_name_H-M   'P 1'
#
loop_
_entity.id
_entity.type
_entity.pdbx_description
1 polymer ?
#
loop_
_entity_poly.entity_id
_entity_poly.type
_entity_poly.pdbx_seq_one_letter_code
_entity_poly.pdbx_strand_id
1 'polypeptide(L)'
;MKRFFLLLVVIAHVALLLSTQADARNRPNAGLNEIASAVADRNIQVWCEDSNAGWKNLTPWNADPKFSVFGFFDPSKASRVFLAPAICLPLHKALTHGYLKVDVARFSFAILTLIHEAVHASGVKSEAKANCAALYLMPAVLKAVFNMPTNHKTTVMKAARIIESDLPVEYRSGC
;
A
#
# COMPACT_ATOMS: atom_id res chain seq x y z
N MET A 1 -31.79 -27.68 39.37
CA MET A 1 -30.56 -26.84 39.35
C MET A 1 -29.46 -27.33 38.41
N LYS A 2 -29.19 -28.64 38.23
CA LYS A 2 -28.08 -29.13 37.37
C LYS A 2 -28.23 -28.83 35.85
N ARG A 3 -29.45 -28.65 35.33
CA ARG A 3 -29.71 -28.38 33.89
C ARG A 3 -29.43 -26.94 33.46
N PHE A 4 -29.47 -25.97 34.38
CA PHE A 4 -29.17 -24.56 34.08
C PHE A 4 -27.67 -24.30 33.93
N PHE A 5 -26.83 -25.06 34.65
CA PHE A 5 -25.38 -24.95 34.57
C PHE A 5 -24.80 -25.44 33.24
N LEU A 6 -25.40 -26.47 32.64
CA LEU A 6 -24.93 -27.03 31.36
C LEU A 6 -25.17 -26.06 30.19
N LEU A 7 -26.26 -25.29 30.22
CA LEU A 7 -26.59 -24.34 29.16
C LEU A 7 -25.64 -23.13 29.14
N LEU A 8 -25.20 -22.66 30.32
CA LEU A 8 -24.23 -21.57 30.45
C LEU A 8 -22.83 -21.95 29.93
N VAL A 9 -22.41 -23.21 30.10
CA VAL A 9 -21.12 -23.69 29.58
C VAL A 9 -21.12 -23.76 28.05
N VAL A 10 -22.22 -24.18 27.43
CA VAL A 10 -22.33 -24.25 25.96
C VAL A 10 -22.32 -22.85 25.32
N ILE A 11 -23.02 -21.88 25.93
CA ILE A 11 -23.03 -20.49 25.42
C ILE A 11 -21.63 -19.85 25.52
N ALA A 12 -20.88 -20.13 26.59
CA ALA A 12 -19.51 -19.62 26.74
C ALA A 12 -18.53 -20.17 25.68
N HIS A 13 -18.72 -21.42 25.21
CA HIS A 13 -17.85 -22.00 24.16
C HIS A 13 -18.19 -21.49 22.76
N VAL A 14 -19.45 -21.14 22.47
CA VAL A 14 -19.83 -20.53 21.18
C VAL A 14 -19.30 -19.10 21.05
N ALA A 15 -19.21 -18.34 22.16
CA ALA A 15 -18.67 -16.98 22.16
C ALA A 15 -17.15 -16.92 21.88
N LEU A 16 -16.39 -17.93 22.31
CA LEU A 16 -14.93 -18.03 22.08
C LEU A 16 -14.55 -18.46 20.66
N LEU A 17 -15.48 -18.98 19.86
CA LEU A 17 -15.24 -19.29 18.45
C LEU A 17 -15.47 -18.07 17.52
N LEU A 18 -15.99 -16.96 18.06
CA LEU A 18 -16.24 -15.71 17.34
C LEU A 18 -15.24 -14.60 17.70
N SER A 19 -14.20 -14.89 18.48
CA SER A 19 -13.00 -14.05 18.50
C SER A 19 -12.30 -14.17 17.14
N THR A 20 -12.89 -13.53 16.13
CA THR A 20 -12.18 -13.10 14.94
C THR A 20 -10.94 -12.40 15.46
N GLN A 21 -9.76 -12.96 15.16
CA GLN A 21 -8.51 -12.22 15.22
C GLN A 21 -8.83 -10.82 14.72
N ALA A 22 -8.59 -9.81 15.56
CA ALA A 22 -8.54 -8.45 15.07
C ALA A 22 -7.29 -8.39 14.19
N ASP A 23 -7.37 -9.00 13.00
CA ASP A 23 -6.41 -8.82 11.93
C ASP A 23 -6.25 -7.31 11.83
N ALA A 24 -5.00 -6.85 11.96
CA ALA A 24 -4.62 -5.47 11.72
C ALA A 24 -5.36 -5.00 10.46
N ARG A 25 -6.22 -3.99 10.61
CA ARG A 25 -7.41 -3.85 9.76
C ARG A 25 -6.98 -3.46 8.34
N ASN A 26 -6.85 -4.47 7.49
CA ASN A 26 -6.74 -4.28 6.05
C ASN A 26 -7.92 -3.43 5.58
N ARG A 27 -7.64 -2.34 4.88
CA ARG A 27 -8.65 -1.54 4.15
C ARG A 27 -8.62 -1.95 2.68
N PRO A 28 -9.30 -3.03 2.29
CA PRO A 28 -9.30 -3.47 0.90
C PRO A 28 -9.89 -2.38 0.00
N ASN A 29 -9.30 -2.20 -1.17
CA ASN A 29 -9.80 -1.29 -2.20
C ASN A 29 -9.55 -1.88 -3.58
N ALA A 30 -10.62 -2.11 -4.35
CA ALA A 30 -10.53 -2.73 -5.67
C ALA A 30 -9.72 -1.89 -6.66
N GLY A 31 -9.80 -0.55 -6.60
CA GLY A 31 -9.02 0.34 -7.47
C GLY A 31 -7.52 0.29 -7.17
N LEU A 32 -7.11 0.08 -5.91
CA LEU A 32 -5.71 -0.15 -5.58
C LEU A 32 -5.22 -1.50 -6.11
N ASN A 33 -6.02 -2.55 -5.98
CA ASN A 33 -5.72 -3.86 -6.55
C ASN A 33 -5.59 -3.78 -8.07
N GLU A 34 -6.46 -3.01 -8.73
CA GLU A 34 -6.42 -2.79 -10.18
C GLU A 34 -5.12 -2.10 -10.61
N ILE A 35 -4.73 -1.01 -9.94
CA ILE A 35 -3.44 -0.34 -10.20
C ILE A 35 -2.28 -1.33 -10.05
N ALA A 36 -2.22 -2.03 -8.91
CA ALA A 36 -1.12 -2.94 -8.63
C ALA A 36 -1.07 -4.09 -9.63
N SER A 37 -2.23 -4.65 -9.98
CA SER A 37 -2.33 -5.77 -10.90
C SER A 37 -1.95 -5.38 -12.33
N ALA A 38 -2.36 -4.18 -12.78
CA ALA A 38 -2.00 -3.65 -14.09
C ALA A 38 -0.50 -3.39 -14.22
N VAL A 39 0.15 -2.89 -13.16
CA VAL A 39 1.61 -2.69 -13.14
C VAL A 39 2.36 -4.01 -13.08
N ALA A 40 1.85 -4.98 -12.31
CA ALA A 40 2.52 -6.26 -12.10
C ALA A 40 2.27 -7.29 -13.23
N ASP A 41 1.33 -7.02 -14.12
CA ASP A 41 0.81 -7.95 -15.15
C ASP A 41 0.33 -9.29 -14.56
N ARG A 42 -0.31 -9.23 -13.38
CA ARG A 42 -0.85 -10.38 -12.65
C ARG A 42 -1.77 -9.92 -11.53
N ASN A 43 -2.57 -10.83 -10.98
CA ASN A 43 -3.45 -10.51 -9.84
C ASN A 43 -2.63 -10.17 -8.58
N ILE A 44 -2.69 -8.91 -8.17
CA ILE A 44 -2.08 -8.38 -6.94
C ILE A 44 -3.17 -7.79 -6.05
N GLN A 45 -3.16 -8.18 -4.79
CA GLN A 45 -3.94 -7.56 -3.74
C GLN A 45 -3.09 -6.51 -3.01
N VAL A 46 -3.64 -5.33 -2.82
CA VAL A 46 -3.05 -4.30 -1.96
C VAL A 46 -3.62 -4.49 -0.56
N TRP A 47 -2.74 -4.83 0.38
CA TRP A 47 -3.01 -4.81 1.80
C TRP A 47 -2.74 -3.43 2.34
N CYS A 48 -3.79 -2.72 2.73
CA CYS A 48 -3.67 -1.38 3.25
C CYS A 48 -3.84 -1.36 4.76
N GLU A 49 -2.74 -1.16 5.47
CA GLU A 49 -2.77 -1.02 6.93
C GLU A 49 -3.40 0.32 7.33
N ASP A 50 -4.15 0.33 8.42
CA ASP A 50 -4.86 1.53 8.86
C ASP A 50 -4.38 2.12 10.19
N SER A 51 -3.42 1.47 10.83
CA SER A 51 -2.83 1.92 12.07
C SER A 51 -1.30 1.80 12.05
N ASN A 52 -0.62 2.79 12.62
CA ASN A 52 0.84 2.71 12.77
C ASN A 52 1.26 1.55 13.68
N ALA A 53 0.40 1.16 14.64
CA ALA A 53 0.66 0.02 15.51
C ALA A 53 0.60 -1.31 14.74
N GLY A 54 -0.42 -1.50 13.90
CA GLY A 54 -0.51 -2.66 13.00
C GLY A 54 0.67 -2.72 12.04
N TRP A 55 1.05 -1.58 11.46
CA TRP A 55 2.21 -1.51 10.55
C TRP A 55 3.51 -1.92 11.22
N LYS A 56 3.74 -1.47 12.46
CA LYS A 56 4.92 -1.86 13.25
C LYS A 56 4.97 -3.36 13.53
N ASN A 57 3.83 -4.03 13.63
CA ASN A 57 3.76 -5.47 13.86
C ASN A 57 3.91 -6.29 12.56
N LEU A 58 3.69 -5.70 11.39
CA LEU A 58 3.79 -6.39 10.10
C LEU A 58 5.22 -6.52 9.58
N THR A 59 6.11 -5.59 9.94
CA THR A 59 7.48 -5.58 9.41
C THR A 59 8.50 -5.71 10.54
N PRO A 60 9.31 -6.79 10.57
CA PRO A 60 10.47 -6.85 11.48
C PRO A 60 11.50 -5.76 11.13
N TRP A 61 11.43 -5.21 9.91
CA TRP A 61 12.26 -4.14 9.38
C TRP A 61 12.02 -2.77 10.02
N ASN A 62 10.88 -2.55 10.69
CA ASN A 62 10.62 -1.33 11.47
C ASN A 62 11.44 -1.26 12.78
N ALA A 63 12.29 -2.26 13.05
CA ALA A 63 13.20 -2.24 14.19
C ALA A 63 14.41 -1.30 13.99
N ASP A 64 14.76 -0.95 12.75
CA ASP A 64 15.80 0.05 12.50
C ASP A 64 15.18 1.47 12.51
N PRO A 65 15.43 2.29 13.55
CA PRO A 65 14.86 3.63 13.64
C PRO A 65 15.35 4.58 12.54
N LYS A 66 16.35 4.20 11.74
CA LYS A 66 16.92 5.03 10.67
C LYS A 66 16.12 5.00 9.37
N PHE A 67 15.26 3.99 9.17
CA PHE A 67 14.52 3.83 7.92
C PHE A 67 13.04 3.60 8.20
N SER A 68 12.19 4.45 7.61
CA SER A 68 10.74 4.24 7.62
C SER A 68 10.33 3.49 6.36
N VAL A 69 9.93 2.22 6.50
CA VAL A 69 9.38 1.42 5.39
C VAL A 69 7.93 1.82 5.18
N PHE A 70 7.59 2.31 3.99
CA PHE A 70 6.25 2.80 3.65
C PHE A 70 5.44 1.84 2.78
N GLY A 71 6.11 0.88 2.14
CA GLY A 71 5.53 -0.22 1.39
C GLY A 71 6.52 -1.38 1.35
N PHE A 72 6.01 -2.58 1.05
CA PHE A 72 6.85 -3.71 0.65
C PHE A 72 6.05 -4.74 -0.14
N PHE A 73 6.71 -5.42 -1.06
CA PHE A 73 6.28 -6.70 -1.62
C PHE A 73 6.99 -7.86 -0.91
N ASP A 74 6.22 -8.85 -0.44
CA ASP A 74 6.75 -10.08 0.17
C ASP A 74 6.61 -11.25 -0.81
N PRO A 75 7.71 -11.76 -1.40
CA PRO A 75 7.67 -12.88 -2.34
C PRO A 75 7.07 -14.17 -1.75
N SER A 76 7.12 -14.36 -0.42
CA SER A 76 6.47 -15.51 0.23
C SER A 76 4.94 -15.41 0.22
N LYS A 77 4.42 -14.19 0.08
CA LYS A 77 3.00 -13.85 -0.08
C LYS A 77 2.77 -13.28 -1.47
N ALA A 78 3.30 -13.96 -2.50
CA ALA A 78 3.52 -13.48 -3.88
C ALA A 78 2.36 -12.76 -4.60
N SER A 79 1.16 -12.71 -4.04
CA SER A 79 -0.01 -12.00 -4.57
C SER A 79 -0.38 -10.76 -3.75
N ARG A 80 0.52 -10.23 -2.90
CA ARG A 80 0.24 -9.09 -2.01
C ARG A 80 1.33 -8.03 -1.98
N VAL A 81 0.91 -6.77 -2.10
CA VAL A 81 1.69 -5.58 -1.76
C VAL A 81 1.15 -5.02 -0.45
N PHE A 82 2.04 -4.69 0.49
CA PHE A 82 1.68 -4.13 1.78
C PHE A 82 2.04 -2.65 1.81
N LEU A 83 1.11 -1.80 2.25
CA LEU A 83 1.31 -0.36 2.33
C LEU A 83 1.04 0.17 3.73
N ALA A 84 1.89 1.10 4.17
CA ALA A 84 1.74 1.78 5.44
C ALA A 84 0.55 2.75 5.44
N PRO A 85 0.01 3.13 6.60
CA PRO A 85 -1.08 4.10 6.70
C PRO A 85 -0.80 5.43 6.01
N ALA A 86 0.46 5.89 6.04
CA ALA A 86 0.90 7.13 5.38
C ALA A 86 0.74 7.10 3.85
N ILE A 87 0.71 5.91 3.26
CA ILE A 87 0.52 5.68 1.81
C ILE A 87 -0.96 5.37 1.52
N CYS A 88 -1.56 4.50 2.34
CA CYS A 88 -2.95 4.08 2.15
C CYS A 88 -3.94 5.23 2.27
N LEU A 89 -3.83 6.07 3.29
CA LEU A 89 -4.83 7.11 3.53
C LEU A 89 -4.91 8.14 2.38
N PRO A 90 -3.79 8.67 1.84
CA PRO A 90 -3.81 9.48 0.62
C PRO A 90 -4.45 8.77 -0.58
N LEU A 91 -4.10 7.51 -0.83
CA LEU A 91 -4.61 6.76 -1.99
C LEU A 91 -6.11 6.48 -1.88
N HIS A 92 -6.59 6.05 -0.72
CA HIS A 92 -8.01 5.89 -0.45
C HIS A 92 -8.75 7.22 -0.65
N LYS A 93 -8.25 8.31 -0.06
CA LYS A 93 -8.86 9.63 -0.19
C LYS A 93 -8.92 10.09 -1.65
N ALA A 94 -7.87 9.83 -2.43
CA ALA A 94 -7.81 10.16 -3.84
C ALA A 94 -8.85 9.38 -4.66
N LEU A 95 -9.03 8.09 -4.39
CA LEU A 95 -10.00 7.24 -5.07
C LEU A 95 -11.45 7.54 -4.68
N THR A 96 -11.71 7.83 -3.40
CA THR A 96 -13.09 8.03 -2.90
C THR A 96 -13.58 9.47 -3.01
N HIS A 97 -12.70 10.45 -2.87
CA HIS A 97 -13.06 11.87 -2.84
C HIS A 97 -12.40 12.71 -3.95
N GLY A 98 -11.62 12.06 -4.81
CA GLY A 98 -10.86 12.71 -5.88
C GLY A 98 -9.47 13.14 -5.45
N TYR A 99 -8.48 12.96 -6.34
CA TYR A 99 -7.07 13.27 -6.08
C TYR A 99 -6.82 14.74 -5.72
N LEU A 100 -7.65 15.67 -6.18
CA LEU A 100 -7.57 17.09 -5.83
C LEU A 100 -7.84 17.39 -4.35
N LYS A 101 -8.37 16.44 -3.59
CA LYS A 101 -8.58 16.56 -2.14
C LYS A 101 -7.38 16.09 -1.32
N VAL A 102 -6.30 15.67 -1.98
CA VAL A 102 -5.06 15.21 -1.36
C VAL A 102 -3.95 16.20 -1.69
N ASP A 103 -3.12 16.52 -0.70
CA ASP A 103 -1.91 17.31 -0.94
C ASP A 103 -1.05 16.64 -2.03
N VAL A 104 -0.51 17.45 -2.95
CA VAL A 104 0.18 16.93 -4.14
C VAL A 104 1.42 16.14 -3.78
N ALA A 105 2.20 16.55 -2.77
CA ALA A 105 3.39 15.84 -2.36
C ALA A 105 3.01 14.48 -1.72
N ARG A 106 2.01 14.47 -0.83
CA ARG A 106 1.49 13.23 -0.23
C ARG A 106 0.92 12.27 -1.27
N PHE A 107 0.15 12.77 -2.23
CA PHE A 107 -0.41 11.94 -3.29
C PHE A 107 0.69 11.37 -4.19
N SER A 108 1.64 12.21 -4.59
CA SER A 108 2.77 11.80 -5.46
C SER A 108 3.63 10.73 -4.79
N PHE A 109 3.95 10.92 -3.50
CA PHE A 109 4.67 9.91 -2.72
C PHE A 109 3.89 8.60 -2.64
N ALA A 110 2.59 8.68 -2.35
CA ALA A 110 1.79 7.50 -2.13
C ALA A 110 1.58 6.66 -3.40
N ILE A 111 1.29 7.31 -4.53
CA ILE A 111 1.12 6.60 -5.80
C ILE A 111 2.46 6.07 -6.33
N LEU A 112 3.56 6.81 -6.16
CA LEU A 112 4.90 6.33 -6.52
C LEU A 112 5.23 5.06 -5.72
N THR A 113 4.98 5.06 -4.40
CA THR A 113 5.20 3.90 -3.54
C THR A 113 4.38 2.69 -3.98
N LEU A 114 3.07 2.86 -4.24
CA LEU A 114 2.23 1.75 -4.72
C LEU A 114 2.75 1.14 -6.03
N ILE A 115 3.12 1.99 -7.00
CA ILE A 115 3.63 1.50 -8.29
C ILE A 115 4.98 0.82 -8.10
N HIS A 116 5.87 1.37 -7.28
CA HIS A 116 7.17 0.79 -6.95
C HIS A 116 7.02 -0.63 -6.38
N GLU A 117 6.16 -0.83 -5.39
CA GLU A 117 5.93 -2.17 -4.84
C GLU A 117 5.27 -3.12 -5.84
N ALA A 118 4.39 -2.61 -6.70
CA ALA A 118 3.81 -3.40 -7.77
C ALA A 118 4.84 -3.82 -8.84
N VAL A 119 5.87 -2.99 -9.08
CA VAL A 119 7.01 -3.38 -9.93
C VAL A 119 7.84 -4.47 -9.26
N HIS A 120 8.04 -4.43 -7.94
CA HIS A 120 8.65 -5.56 -7.24
C HIS A 120 7.83 -6.85 -7.42
N ALA A 121 6.50 -6.73 -7.40
CA ALA A 121 5.60 -7.85 -7.63
C ALA A 121 5.66 -8.43 -9.06
N SER A 122 6.15 -7.69 -10.05
CA SER A 122 6.43 -8.20 -11.41
C SER A 122 7.76 -8.95 -11.52
N GLY A 123 8.56 -8.99 -10.44
CA GLY A 123 9.81 -9.74 -10.36
C GLY A 123 11.08 -8.89 -10.44
N VAL A 124 10.97 -7.56 -10.49
CA VAL A 124 12.12 -6.65 -10.40
C VAL A 124 12.63 -6.64 -8.96
N LYS A 125 13.90 -7.01 -8.74
CA LYS A 125 14.48 -7.08 -7.37
C LYS A 125 15.28 -5.84 -6.95
N SER A 126 15.66 -5.00 -7.90
CA SER A 126 16.52 -3.84 -7.63
C SER A 126 15.63 -2.64 -7.30
N GLU A 127 15.86 -2.02 -6.15
CA GLU A 127 15.19 -0.79 -5.68
C GLU A 127 15.28 0.32 -6.73
N ALA A 128 16.50 0.67 -7.16
CA ALA A 128 16.77 1.59 -8.26
C ALA A 128 15.96 1.27 -9.54
N LYS A 129 15.95 0.02 -10.01
CA LYS A 129 15.19 -0.35 -11.23
C LYS A 129 13.68 -0.26 -10.99
N ALA A 130 13.19 -0.67 -9.83
CA ALA A 130 11.78 -0.61 -9.49
C ALA A 130 11.29 0.84 -9.42
N ASN A 131 12.09 1.72 -8.84
CA ASN A 131 11.81 3.14 -8.74
C ASN A 131 11.79 3.85 -10.12
N CYS A 132 12.77 3.57 -11.00
CA CYS A 132 12.71 4.06 -12.37
C CYS A 132 11.47 3.60 -13.13
N ALA A 133 11.18 2.30 -13.06
CA ALA A 133 10.01 1.74 -13.73
C ALA A 133 8.73 2.38 -13.19
N ALA A 134 8.66 2.64 -11.88
CA ALA A 134 7.52 3.31 -11.27
C ALA A 134 7.33 4.72 -11.81
N LEU A 135 8.39 5.53 -11.87
CA LEU A 135 8.34 6.87 -12.48
C LEU A 135 7.94 6.83 -13.96
N TYR A 136 8.41 5.83 -14.71
CA TYR A 136 8.05 5.66 -16.11
C TYR A 136 6.57 5.28 -16.31
N LEU A 137 6.03 4.40 -15.45
CA LEU A 137 4.64 3.90 -15.54
C LEU A 137 3.61 4.87 -14.96
N MET A 138 4.00 5.69 -13.98
CA MET A 138 3.11 6.58 -13.25
C MET A 138 2.26 7.50 -14.13
N PRO A 139 2.76 8.14 -15.22
CA PRO A 139 1.92 8.93 -16.11
C PRO A 139 0.74 8.17 -16.73
N ALA A 140 0.93 6.89 -17.06
CA ALA A 140 -0.13 6.05 -17.62
C ALA A 140 -1.17 5.70 -16.56
N VAL A 141 -0.72 5.31 -15.35
CA VAL A 141 -1.61 5.04 -14.20
C VAL A 141 -2.44 6.27 -13.83
N LEU A 142 -1.81 7.45 -13.74
CA LEU A 142 -2.49 8.71 -13.43
C LEU A 142 -3.59 9.05 -14.45
N LYS A 143 -3.35 8.73 -15.73
CA LYS A 143 -4.34 8.95 -16.78
C LYS A 143 -5.46 7.90 -16.74
N ALA A 144 -5.12 6.62 -16.63
CA ALA A 144 -6.09 5.54 -16.70
C ALA A 144 -7.05 5.54 -15.50
N VAL A 145 -6.52 5.71 -14.28
CA VAL A 145 -7.30 5.51 -13.05
C VAL A 145 -7.92 6.81 -12.54
N PHE A 146 -7.18 7.92 -12.60
CA PHE A 146 -7.63 9.19 -12.05
C PHE A 146 -8.15 10.17 -13.12
N ASN A 147 -8.17 9.74 -14.40
CA ASN A 147 -8.45 10.60 -15.55
C ASN A 147 -7.70 11.94 -15.47
N MET A 148 -6.46 11.92 -15.01
CA MET A 148 -5.72 13.13 -14.66
C MET A 148 -5.38 13.96 -15.91
N PRO A 149 -5.74 15.25 -15.96
CA PRO A 149 -5.33 16.16 -17.03
C PRO A 149 -3.81 16.36 -17.07
N THR A 150 -3.28 16.71 -18.25
CA THR A 150 -1.82 16.82 -18.47
C THR A 150 -1.13 17.79 -17.52
N ASN A 151 -1.73 18.96 -17.24
CA ASN A 151 -1.15 19.95 -16.33
C ASN A 151 -1.00 19.41 -14.89
N HIS A 152 -2.02 18.74 -14.35
CA HIS A 152 -1.96 18.12 -13.02
C HIS A 152 -0.98 16.96 -12.98
N LYS A 153 -0.96 16.14 -14.05
CA LYS A 153 0.00 15.04 -14.20
C LYS A 153 1.43 15.56 -14.14
N THR A 154 1.75 16.65 -14.85
CA THR A 154 3.09 17.27 -14.79
C THR A 154 3.46 17.71 -13.38
N THR A 155 2.53 18.31 -12.62
CA THR A 155 2.77 18.72 -11.23
C THR A 155 3.05 17.52 -10.32
N VAL A 156 2.24 16.46 -10.43
CA VAL A 156 2.41 15.21 -9.66
C VAL A 156 3.74 14.54 -10.02
N MET A 157 4.09 14.45 -11.31
CA MET A 157 5.37 13.88 -11.75
C MET A 157 6.57 14.70 -11.27
N LYS A 158 6.47 16.04 -11.25
CA LYS A 158 7.54 16.89 -10.72
C LYS A 158 7.77 16.62 -9.23
N ALA A 159 6.69 16.50 -8.44
CA ALA A 159 6.80 16.17 -7.02
C ALA A 159 7.38 14.77 -6.80
N ALA A 160 6.96 13.77 -7.59
CA ALA A 160 7.51 12.41 -7.52
C ALA A 160 9.03 12.38 -7.80
N ARG A 161 9.52 13.18 -8.76
CA ARG A 161 10.96 13.29 -9.06
C ARG A 161 11.76 13.95 -7.95
N ILE A 162 11.20 14.97 -7.29
CA ILE A 162 11.85 15.60 -6.12
C ILE A 162 11.98 14.57 -4.98
N ILE A 163 10.91 13.80 -4.74
CA ILE A 163 10.94 12.72 -3.75
C ILE A 163 12.02 11.69 -4.11
N GLU A 164 12.11 11.26 -5.37
CA GLU A 164 13.14 10.31 -5.82
C GLU A 164 14.56 10.81 -5.56
N SER A 165 14.83 12.09 -5.85
CA SER A 165 16.17 12.66 -5.67
C SER A 165 16.61 12.71 -4.19
N ASP A 166 15.66 12.73 -3.27
CA ASP A 166 15.90 12.77 -1.82
C ASP A 166 16.03 11.36 -1.19
N LEU A 167 15.76 10.28 -1.94
CA LEU A 167 15.88 8.91 -1.43
C LEU A 167 17.36 8.50 -1.18
N PRO A 168 17.60 7.43 -0.40
CA PRO A 168 18.93 6.83 -0.29
C PRO A 168 19.49 6.40 -1.67
N VAL A 169 20.81 6.27 -1.76
CA VAL A 169 21.52 6.07 -3.04
C VAL A 169 21.10 4.77 -3.75
N GLU A 170 20.71 3.75 -2.98
CA GLU A 170 20.23 2.46 -3.47
C GLU A 170 18.88 2.54 -4.20
N TYR A 171 18.09 3.59 -3.95
CA TYR A 171 16.83 3.89 -4.64
C TYR A 171 17.03 4.87 -5.81
N ARG A 172 18.14 5.61 -5.82
CA ARG A 172 18.45 6.59 -6.86
C ARG A 172 18.95 5.89 -8.11
N SER A 173 18.36 6.24 -9.22
CA SER A 173 18.61 5.55 -10.48
C SER A 173 18.89 6.47 -11.67
N GLY A 174 18.77 7.79 -11.49
CA GLY A 174 19.09 8.77 -12.52
C GLY A 174 18.14 8.73 -13.73
N CYS A 175 16.89 8.36 -13.50
CA CYS A 175 15.78 8.46 -14.45
C CYS A 175 15.03 9.80 -14.29
#